data_AF-A0A2G9TLF0-F1
#
_entry.id   AF-A0A2G9TLF0-F1
#
_cell.length_a   1.000
_cell.length_b   1.000
_cell.length_c   1.000
_cell.angle_alpha   90.00
_cell.angle_beta   90.00
_cell.angle_gamma   90.00
#
_symmetry.space_group_name_H-M   'P 1'
#
loop_
_entity.id
_entity.type
_entity.pdbx_description
1 polymer ?
#
loop_
_entity_poly.entity_id
_entity_poly.type
_entity_poly.pdbx_seq_one_letter_code
_entity_poly.pdbx_strand_id
1 'polypeptide(L)'
;CAILVPKNVERFPPSNTKVSGNLDVWWVVHDGGLLMLLPFLLRQHKTWKNVVIRLFAIAQLEDNNVQMKSDLEKFLYHLRIEAEVFVIEMPDSDISDYTYERTLKMEERTKLLKNLNKADREKDLQTHIEEVVRERKLSKINEEEMIVPTEKTLEVVPEDQQDTEGKKNEAKGVRFSDLNSTEERIELKKIENFLACIDI
;
A
#
# COMPACT_ATOMS: atom_id res chain seq x y z
N CYS A 1 27.79 5.35 2.51
CA CYS A 1 27.14 6.05 3.64
C CYS A 1 25.91 5.28 4.06
N ALA A 2 25.52 5.29 5.33
CA ALA A 2 24.22 4.76 5.77
C ALA A 2 23.14 5.85 5.70
N ILE A 3 21.88 5.45 5.50
CA ILE A 3 20.70 6.32 5.54
C ILE A 3 19.70 5.69 6.51
N LEU A 4 19.07 6.50 7.35
CA LEU A 4 17.99 6.09 8.25
C LEU A 4 16.76 6.96 7.98
N VAL A 5 15.64 6.33 7.64
CA VAL A 5 14.38 7.03 7.33
C VAL A 5 13.36 6.74 8.44
N PRO A 6 13.20 7.64 9.44
CA PRO A 6 12.20 7.45 10.47
C PRO A 6 10.78 7.70 9.91
N LYS A 7 9.88 6.75 10.14
CA LYS A 7 8.46 6.83 9.79
C LYS A 7 7.65 7.21 11.04
N ASN A 8 6.56 7.97 10.86
CA ASN A 8 5.65 8.43 11.93
C ASN A 8 6.35 9.21 13.07
N VAL A 9 7.16 10.23 12.73
CA VAL A 9 8.02 10.96 13.70
C VAL A 9 7.23 11.64 14.82
N GLU A 10 6.04 12.13 14.52
CA GLU A 10 5.05 12.68 15.47
C GLU A 10 4.56 11.68 16.53
N ARG A 11 4.88 10.39 16.43
CA ARG A 11 4.60 9.37 17.46
C ARG A 11 5.82 9.03 18.34
N PHE A 12 6.98 9.65 18.12
CA PHE A 12 8.17 9.33 18.91
C PHE A 12 8.07 9.86 20.34
N PRO A 13 8.53 9.08 21.35
CA PRO A 13 8.48 9.49 22.75
C PRO A 13 9.47 10.63 23.05
N PRO A 14 9.06 11.70 23.74
CA PRO A 14 9.98 12.76 24.16
C PRO A 14 10.94 12.27 25.24
N SER A 15 12.16 12.80 25.27
CA SER A 15 13.30 12.25 26.03
C SER A 15 13.16 12.22 27.57
N ASN A 16 12.10 12.83 28.13
CA ASN A 16 11.75 12.74 29.55
C ASN A 16 10.84 11.55 29.89
N THR A 17 10.18 10.95 28.90
CA THR A 17 9.34 9.76 29.07
C THR A 17 10.18 8.49 29.09
N LYS A 18 9.62 7.43 29.69
CA LYS A 18 10.10 6.05 29.61
C LYS A 18 9.08 5.24 28.83
N VAL A 19 9.56 4.47 27.84
CA VAL A 19 8.76 3.48 27.13
C VAL A 19 9.00 2.11 27.74
N SER A 20 7.92 1.36 27.89
CA SER A 20 7.90 -0.05 28.28
C SER A 20 7.04 -0.80 27.27
N GLY A 21 7.55 -1.92 26.76
CA GLY A 21 6.96 -2.66 25.66
C GLY A 21 8.05 -3.38 24.88
N ASN A 22 7.76 -3.72 23.62
CA ASN A 22 8.69 -4.46 22.77
C ASN A 22 9.34 -3.54 21.74
N LEU A 23 10.62 -3.79 21.44
CA LEU A 23 11.33 -3.23 20.29
C LEU A 23 11.54 -4.37 19.29
N ASP A 24 10.69 -4.39 18.27
CA ASP A 24 10.68 -5.42 17.23
C ASP A 24 11.66 -5.04 16.12
N VAL A 25 12.62 -5.92 15.86
CA VAL A 25 13.74 -5.73 14.94
C VAL A 25 13.61 -6.76 13.84
N TRP A 26 13.22 -6.32 12.65
CA TRP A 26 13.12 -7.19 11.49
C TRP A 26 14.45 -7.17 10.73
N TRP A 27 15.07 -8.34 10.56
CA TRP A 27 16.34 -8.51 9.86
C TRP A 27 16.14 -9.45 8.66
N VAL A 28 16.45 -8.95 7.46
CA VAL A 28 16.58 -9.78 6.27
C VAL A 28 18.04 -10.25 6.22
N VAL A 29 18.23 -11.55 5.93
CA VAL A 29 19.54 -12.19 5.93
C VAL A 29 20.47 -11.57 4.89
N HIS A 30 21.79 -11.76 5.09
CA HIS A 30 22.90 -11.11 4.38
C HIS A 30 23.13 -9.61 4.65
N ASP A 31 22.22 -8.87 5.29
CA ASP A 31 22.36 -7.41 5.46
C ASP A 31 23.32 -6.98 6.59
N GLY A 32 24.60 -7.32 6.42
CA GLY A 32 25.80 -6.66 6.99
C GLY A 32 25.96 -6.57 8.52
N GLY A 33 24.99 -7.01 9.32
CA GLY A 33 24.96 -6.84 10.78
C GLY A 33 24.70 -5.40 11.26
N LEU A 34 24.57 -4.42 10.36
CA LEU A 34 24.41 -3.00 10.70
C LEU A 34 23.10 -2.73 11.46
N LEU A 35 22.02 -3.45 11.13
CA LEU A 35 20.73 -3.38 11.81
C LEU A 35 20.82 -3.68 13.31
N MET A 36 21.78 -4.51 13.74
CA MET A 36 21.98 -4.86 15.16
C MET A 36 22.60 -3.75 16.00
N LEU A 37 23.16 -2.70 15.38
CA LEU A 37 23.68 -1.53 16.08
C LEU A 37 22.55 -0.61 16.59
N LEU A 38 21.40 -0.56 15.92
CA LEU A 38 20.29 0.31 16.31
C LEU A 38 19.66 -0.09 17.66
N PRO A 39 19.32 -1.36 17.93
CA PRO A 39 18.81 -1.79 19.25
C PRO A 39 19.82 -1.55 20.38
N PHE A 40 21.11 -1.75 20.10
CA PHE A 40 22.20 -1.47 21.05
C PHE A 40 22.24 0.00 21.47
N LEU A 41 22.22 0.92 20.49
CA LEU A 41 22.22 2.36 20.75
C LEU A 41 20.92 2.83 21.42
N LEU A 42 19.77 2.29 21.03
CA LEU A 42 18.48 2.62 21.65
C LEU A 42 18.45 2.20 23.13
N ARG A 43 18.90 0.98 23.48
CA ARG A 43 18.89 0.47 24.86
C ARG A 43 19.80 1.26 25.82
N GLN A 44 20.77 2.03 25.30
CA GLN A 44 21.55 2.97 26.12
C GLN A 44 20.74 4.22 26.54
N HIS A 45 19.74 4.62 25.76
CA HIS A 45 18.96 5.83 26.03
C HIS A 45 17.91 5.60 27.14
N LYS A 46 17.75 6.59 28.04
CA LYS A 46 16.90 6.51 29.24
C LYS A 46 15.43 6.20 28.93
N THR A 47 14.94 6.60 27.76
CA THR A 47 13.57 6.32 27.31
C THR A 47 13.35 4.86 26.94
N TRP A 48 14.32 4.20 26.30
CA TRP A 48 14.14 2.86 25.72
C TRP A 48 14.83 1.74 26.53
N LYS A 49 15.57 2.07 27.60
CA LYS A 49 16.28 1.09 28.44
C LYS A 49 15.40 -0.05 29.00
N ASN A 50 14.09 0.15 29.06
CA ASN A 50 13.11 -0.78 29.63
C ASN A 50 12.31 -1.59 28.57
N VAL A 51 12.70 -1.57 27.29
CA VAL A 51 12.04 -2.39 26.26
C VAL A 51 12.63 -3.79 26.15
N VAL A 52 11.77 -4.78 25.89
CA VAL A 52 12.19 -6.14 25.50
C VAL A 52 12.52 -6.11 24.01
N ILE A 53 13.71 -6.54 23.62
CA ILE A 53 14.10 -6.58 22.20
C ILE A 53 13.68 -7.93 21.62
N ARG A 54 13.03 -7.92 20.46
CA ARG A 54 12.67 -9.13 19.72
C ARG A 54 13.24 -9.06 18.32
N LEU A 55 14.12 -9.99 17.97
CA LEU A 55 14.73 -10.11 16.66
C LEU A 55 13.93 -11.12 15.83
N PHE A 56 13.40 -10.66 14.70
CA PHE A 56 12.73 -11.46 13.70
C PHE A 56 13.64 -11.55 12.47
N ALA A 57 14.32 -12.67 12.32
CA ALA A 57 15.16 -12.98 11.16
C ALA A 57 14.32 -13.69 10.10
N ILE A 58 14.40 -13.25 8.85
CA ILE A 58 13.67 -13.84 7.72
C ILE A 58 14.66 -14.60 6.85
N ALA A 59 14.39 -15.89 6.69
CA ALA A 59 15.24 -16.87 6.02
C ALA A 59 14.51 -17.49 4.82
N GLN A 60 15.28 -17.92 3.82
CA GLN A 60 14.75 -18.61 2.64
C GLN A 60 14.49 -20.09 2.94
N LEU A 61 13.80 -20.80 2.04
CA LEU A 61 13.43 -22.21 2.25
C LEU A 61 14.65 -23.15 2.24
N GLU A 62 15.75 -22.69 1.61
CA GLU A 62 17.03 -23.36 1.47
C GLU A 62 17.98 -23.14 2.68
N ASP A 63 17.64 -22.23 3.59
CA ASP A 63 18.48 -21.86 4.73
C ASP A 63 18.41 -22.87 5.90
N ASN A 64 19.51 -22.98 6.65
CA ASN A 64 19.52 -23.75 7.90
C ASN A 64 19.09 -22.86 9.08
N ASN A 65 17.78 -22.83 9.33
CA ASN A 65 17.15 -21.97 10.34
C ASN A 65 17.62 -22.26 11.78
N VAL A 66 18.00 -23.52 12.08
CA VAL A 66 18.56 -23.90 13.38
C VAL A 66 19.97 -23.33 13.56
N GLN A 67 20.82 -23.43 12.54
CA GLN A 67 22.16 -22.84 12.56
C GLN A 67 22.10 -21.31 12.62
N MET A 68 21.25 -20.69 11.79
CA MET A 68 21.05 -19.25 11.74
C MET A 68 20.59 -18.69 13.09
N LYS A 69 19.60 -19.34 13.73
CA LYS A 69 19.17 -18.98 15.10
C LYS A 69 20.31 -19.08 16.10
N SER A 70 21.06 -20.19 16.08
CA SER A 70 22.18 -20.42 16.99
C SER A 70 23.28 -19.37 16.84
N ASP A 71 23.59 -18.95 15.61
CA ASP A 71 24.62 -17.93 15.35
C ASP A 71 24.13 -16.50 15.67
N LEU A 72 22.84 -16.21 15.49
CA LEU A 72 22.22 -14.97 15.98
C LEU A 72 22.23 -14.87 17.51
N GLU A 73 21.90 -15.95 18.23
CA GLU A 73 21.96 -16.01 19.69
C GLU A 73 23.40 -15.81 20.19
N LYS A 74 24.40 -16.45 19.55
CA LYS A 74 25.82 -16.20 19.81
C LYS A 74 26.21 -14.74 19.54
N PHE A 75 25.76 -14.14 18.44
CA PHE A 75 26.10 -12.78 18.07
C PHE A 75 25.54 -11.75 19.08
N LEU A 76 24.26 -11.90 19.46
CA LEU A 76 23.60 -11.15 20.53
C LEU A 76 24.35 -11.27 21.88
N TYR A 77 24.78 -12.49 22.24
CA TYR A 77 25.55 -12.74 23.46
C TYR A 77 26.89 -11.97 23.46
N HIS A 78 27.65 -11.98 22.35
CA HIS A 78 28.90 -11.23 22.25
C HIS A 78 28.68 -9.70 22.35
N LEU A 79 27.57 -9.19 21.80
CA LEU A 79 27.18 -7.78 21.95
C LEU A 79 26.57 -7.45 23.33
N ARG A 80 26.34 -8.45 24.19
CA ARG A 80 25.62 -8.34 25.47
C ARG A 80 24.21 -7.74 25.32
N ILE A 81 23.54 -8.06 24.21
CA ILE A 81 22.15 -7.68 23.95
C ILE A 81 21.26 -8.87 24.31
N GLU A 82 20.47 -8.70 25.36
CA GLU A 82 19.41 -9.63 25.74
C GLU A 82 18.20 -9.36 24.82
N ALA A 83 17.90 -10.30 23.92
CA ALA A 83 16.80 -10.24 22.96
C ALA A 83 16.25 -11.64 22.67
N GLU A 84 14.96 -11.74 22.36
CA GLU A 84 14.32 -12.97 21.89
C GLU A 84 14.60 -13.17 20.39
N VAL A 85 15.03 -14.36 19.95
CA VAL A 85 15.29 -14.67 18.52
C VAL A 85 14.22 -15.56 17.93
N PHE A 86 13.54 -15.03 16.93
CA PHE A 86 12.59 -15.72 16.07
C PHE A 86 13.18 -15.79 14.66
N VAL A 87 13.30 -16.99 14.10
CA VAL A 87 13.49 -17.17 12.66
C VAL A 87 12.11 -17.44 12.05
N ILE A 88 11.87 -16.90 10.86
CA ILE A 88 10.64 -17.02 10.08
C ILE A 88 11.06 -17.49 8.69
N GLU A 89 10.43 -18.56 8.23
CA GLU A 89 10.66 -19.11 6.89
C GLU A 89 9.72 -18.40 5.91
N MET A 90 10.28 -17.79 4.86
CA MET A 90 9.52 -17.13 3.80
C MET A 90 10.08 -17.50 2.43
N PRO A 91 9.26 -18.09 1.54
CA PRO A 91 9.67 -18.29 0.15
C PRO A 91 9.64 -16.95 -0.61
N ASP A 92 10.52 -16.81 -1.60
CA ASP A 92 10.63 -15.59 -2.42
C ASP A 92 9.33 -15.24 -3.17
N SER A 93 8.43 -16.21 -3.40
CA SER A 93 7.09 -16.00 -3.95
C SER A 93 6.29 -15.00 -3.13
N ASP A 94 6.24 -15.20 -1.81
CA ASP A 94 5.30 -14.52 -0.93
C ASP A 94 5.75 -13.06 -0.69
N ILE A 95 7.07 -12.86 -0.67
CA ILE A 95 7.73 -11.54 -0.67
C ILE A 95 7.47 -10.81 -2.00
N SER A 96 7.60 -11.52 -3.12
CA SER A 96 7.44 -10.95 -4.47
C SER A 96 5.98 -10.57 -4.77
N ASP A 97 5.05 -11.49 -4.52
CA ASP A 97 3.62 -11.32 -4.78
C ASP A 97 3.04 -10.19 -3.93
N TYR A 98 3.42 -10.08 -2.65
CA TYR A 98 3.01 -8.95 -1.81
C TYR A 98 3.56 -7.62 -2.33
N THR A 99 4.84 -7.58 -2.70
CA THR A 99 5.48 -6.37 -3.23
C THR A 99 4.83 -5.94 -4.55
N TYR A 100 4.51 -6.90 -5.42
CA TYR A 100 3.81 -6.69 -6.68
C TYR A 100 2.37 -6.21 -6.47
N GLU A 101 1.58 -6.90 -5.64
CA GLU A 101 0.21 -6.50 -5.29
C GLU A 101 0.17 -5.07 -4.72
N ARG A 102 1.07 -4.74 -3.79
CA ARG A 102 1.13 -3.41 -3.17
C ARG A 102 1.52 -2.34 -4.19
N THR A 103 2.49 -2.62 -5.05
CA THR A 103 2.90 -1.70 -6.13
C THR A 103 1.72 -1.45 -7.07
N LEU A 104 1.05 -2.51 -7.53
CA LEU A 104 -0.13 -2.41 -8.41
C LEU A 104 -1.26 -1.59 -7.77
N LYS A 105 -1.63 -1.89 -6.51
CA LYS A 105 -2.67 -1.17 -5.75
C LYS A 105 -2.31 0.31 -5.56
N MET A 106 -1.02 0.65 -5.41
CA MET A 106 -0.55 2.04 -5.31
C MET A 106 -0.55 2.76 -6.66
N GLU A 107 -0.20 2.08 -7.76
CA GLU A 107 -0.32 2.62 -9.11
C GLU A 107 -1.78 2.87 -9.50
N GLU A 108 -2.69 1.93 -9.21
CA GLU A 108 -4.13 2.07 -9.44
C GLU A 108 -4.70 3.27 -8.68
N ARG A 109 -4.40 3.39 -7.38
CA ARG A 109 -4.78 4.55 -6.55
C ARG A 109 -4.25 5.85 -7.15
N THR A 110 -2.99 5.86 -7.60
CA THR A 110 -2.35 7.04 -8.21
C THR A 110 -2.99 7.41 -9.56
N LYS A 111 -3.35 6.41 -10.36
CA LYS A 111 -4.03 6.56 -11.66
C LYS A 111 -5.45 7.08 -11.49
N LEU A 112 -6.21 6.58 -10.52
CA LEU A 112 -7.53 7.07 -10.17
C LEU A 112 -7.49 8.54 -9.71
N LEU A 113 -6.58 8.89 -8.80
CA LEU A 113 -6.40 10.28 -8.33
C LEU A 113 -6.00 11.22 -9.48
N LYS A 114 -5.12 10.80 -10.39
CA LYS A 114 -4.77 11.57 -11.60
C LYS A 114 -5.96 11.75 -12.54
N ASN A 115 -6.83 10.75 -12.67
CA ASN A 115 -8.03 10.82 -13.51
C ASN A 115 -9.09 11.77 -12.92
N LEU A 116 -9.36 11.70 -11.62
CA LEU A 116 -10.26 12.64 -10.93
C LEU A 116 -9.74 14.08 -11.07
N ASN A 117 -8.47 14.31 -10.75
CA ASN A 117 -7.81 15.61 -10.92
C ASN A 117 -7.71 16.06 -12.39
N LYS A 118 -7.99 15.22 -13.40
CA LYS A 118 -8.19 15.66 -14.79
C LYS A 118 -9.65 16.03 -15.02
N ALA A 119 -10.58 15.15 -14.66
CA ALA A 119 -12.01 15.33 -14.87
C ALA A 119 -12.55 16.60 -14.21
N ASP A 120 -12.07 16.97 -13.02
CA ASP A 120 -12.52 18.18 -12.34
C ASP A 120 -12.02 19.46 -13.04
N ARG A 121 -10.73 19.51 -13.44
CA ARG A 121 -10.21 20.61 -14.29
C ARG A 121 -10.87 20.70 -15.67
N GLU A 122 -11.37 19.59 -16.18
CA GLU A 122 -12.08 19.53 -17.46
C GLU A 122 -13.51 20.08 -17.33
N LYS A 123 -14.19 19.84 -16.19
CA LYS A 123 -15.45 20.51 -15.82
C LYS A 123 -15.26 22.02 -15.64
N ASP A 124 -14.24 22.44 -14.89
CA ASP A 124 -13.96 23.87 -14.62
C ASP A 124 -13.68 24.64 -15.91
N LEU A 125 -13.02 24.00 -16.89
CA LEU A 125 -12.82 24.57 -18.21
C LEU A 125 -14.12 24.60 -19.03
N GLN A 126 -14.94 23.54 -18.96
CA GLN A 126 -16.21 23.47 -19.67
C GLN A 126 -17.21 24.52 -19.17
N THR A 127 -17.36 24.71 -17.86
CA THR A 127 -18.26 25.73 -17.29
C THR A 127 -17.86 27.14 -17.69
N HIS A 128 -16.56 27.47 -17.69
CA HIS A 128 -16.07 28.75 -18.22
C HIS A 128 -16.31 28.91 -19.73
N ILE A 129 -16.20 27.85 -20.53
CA ILE A 129 -16.53 27.90 -21.96
C ILE A 129 -18.03 28.15 -22.16
N GLU A 130 -18.89 27.45 -21.41
CA GLU A 130 -20.34 27.63 -21.44
C GLU A 130 -20.76 29.05 -21.00
N GLU A 131 -20.11 29.60 -19.98
CA GLU A 131 -20.26 30.99 -19.53
C GLU A 131 -19.88 31.99 -20.63
N VAL A 132 -18.70 31.86 -21.25
CA VAL A 132 -18.26 32.74 -22.34
C VAL A 132 -19.16 32.62 -23.58
N VAL A 133 -19.69 31.43 -23.86
CA VAL A 133 -20.68 31.22 -24.94
C VAL A 133 -22.04 31.83 -24.58
N ARG A 134 -22.46 31.79 -23.31
CA ARG A 134 -23.68 32.43 -22.82
C ARG A 134 -23.58 33.95 -22.93
N GLU A 135 -22.51 34.56 -22.47
CA GLU A 135 -22.28 36.02 -22.60
C GLU A 135 -22.27 36.46 -24.07
N ARG A 136 -21.58 35.71 -24.96
CA ARG A 136 -21.59 35.96 -26.42
C ARG A 136 -22.94 35.75 -27.10
N LYS A 137 -23.88 35.04 -26.47
CA LYS A 137 -25.28 34.97 -26.93
C LYS A 137 -26.07 36.18 -26.45
N LEU A 138 -25.97 36.54 -25.17
CA LEU A 138 -26.61 37.75 -24.63
C LEU A 138 -26.20 39.01 -25.40
N SER A 139 -24.91 39.15 -25.74
CA SER A 139 -24.44 40.31 -26.53
C SER A 139 -24.99 40.38 -27.96
N LYS A 140 -25.51 39.26 -28.51
CA LYS A 140 -26.12 39.21 -29.86
C LYS A 140 -27.63 39.44 -29.86
N ILE A 141 -28.31 39.07 -28.77
CA ILE A 141 -29.77 39.27 -28.64
C ILE A 141 -30.14 40.77 -28.62
N ASN A 142 -29.16 41.65 -28.39
CA ASN A 142 -29.34 43.11 -28.43
C ASN A 142 -29.37 43.73 -29.86
N GLU A 143 -29.21 42.95 -30.93
CA GLU A 143 -29.18 43.47 -32.31
C GLU A 143 -30.24 42.86 -33.26
N GLU A 144 -30.99 41.81 -32.85
CA GLU A 144 -31.90 41.05 -33.75
C GLU A 144 -33.37 40.98 -33.28
N GLU A 145 -34.01 42.13 -33.05
CA GLU A 145 -35.49 42.25 -33.15
C GLU A 145 -35.89 42.89 -34.50
N MET A 146 -35.89 42.13 -35.61
CA MET A 146 -36.74 42.45 -36.76
C MET A 146 -36.96 41.31 -37.76
N ILE A 147 -38.20 41.21 -38.26
CA ILE A 147 -38.68 40.43 -39.43
C ILE A 147 -38.99 38.93 -39.14
N VAL A 148 -40.05 38.43 -39.78
CA VAL A 148 -40.79 37.18 -39.47
C VAL A 148 -41.22 36.47 -40.81
N PRO A 149 -42.00 35.35 -40.86
CA PRO A 149 -41.48 34.01 -41.18
C PRO A 149 -42.02 33.36 -42.48
N THR A 150 -41.32 32.31 -42.98
CA THR A 150 -41.92 31.32 -43.91
C THR A 150 -41.43 29.87 -43.68
N GLU A 151 -42.37 28.94 -43.78
CA GLU A 151 -42.40 27.52 -43.38
C GLU A 151 -41.78 26.46 -44.34
N LYS A 152 -41.80 25.18 -43.88
CA LYS A 152 -42.08 23.89 -44.61
C LYS A 152 -40.99 23.26 -45.53
N THR A 153 -40.79 21.93 -45.63
CA THR A 153 -41.25 20.71 -44.88
C THR A 153 -40.31 19.49 -45.17
N LEU A 154 -40.63 18.30 -44.61
CA LEU A 154 -40.17 16.91 -44.92
C LEU A 154 -38.88 16.43 -44.18
N GLU A 155 -38.79 15.27 -43.49
CA GLU A 155 -39.38 13.89 -43.62
C GLU A 155 -38.71 13.03 -44.72
N VAL A 156 -38.40 11.72 -44.59
CA VAL A 156 -38.64 10.65 -43.57
C VAL A 156 -37.52 9.55 -43.76
N VAL A 157 -36.90 8.90 -42.74
CA VAL A 157 -37.19 7.56 -42.10
C VAL A 157 -37.31 6.37 -43.11
N PRO A 158 -36.96 5.08 -42.83
CA PRO A 158 -36.33 4.38 -41.68
C PRO A 158 -34.92 3.79 -42.05
N GLU A 159 -34.28 2.74 -41.48
CA GLU A 159 -34.54 1.82 -40.33
C GLU A 159 -33.25 1.67 -39.44
N ASP A 160 -32.55 0.55 -39.12
CA ASP A 160 -32.55 -0.90 -39.45
C ASP A 160 -31.97 -1.72 -38.25
N GLN A 161 -32.07 -3.06 -38.24
CA GLN A 161 -31.90 -3.90 -37.02
C GLN A 161 -30.89 -5.07 -37.11
N GLN A 162 -30.28 -5.43 -35.96
CA GLN A 162 -30.33 -6.82 -35.45
C GLN A 162 -29.84 -6.98 -33.99
N ASP A 163 -30.65 -7.68 -33.19
CA ASP A 163 -30.31 -8.14 -31.83
C ASP A 163 -29.48 -9.44 -31.84
N THR A 164 -28.91 -9.83 -30.68
CA THR A 164 -29.24 -11.13 -30.04
C THR A 164 -28.72 -11.24 -28.61
N GLU A 165 -29.33 -12.14 -27.83
CA GLU A 165 -29.23 -12.18 -26.37
C GLU A 165 -28.12 -13.09 -25.81
N GLY A 166 -27.74 -12.80 -24.56
CA GLY A 166 -26.65 -13.46 -23.83
C GLY A 166 -26.97 -14.80 -23.16
N LYS A 167 -26.19 -15.13 -22.12
CA LYS A 167 -26.54 -16.12 -21.09
C LYS A 167 -25.68 -15.97 -19.83
N LYS A 168 -26.30 -16.23 -18.68
CA LYS A 168 -25.63 -16.43 -17.38
C LYS A 168 -25.06 -17.84 -17.28
N ASN A 169 -24.12 -18.05 -16.35
CA ASN A 169 -24.04 -19.28 -15.55
C ASN A 169 -23.39 -18.97 -14.19
N GLU A 170 -23.79 -19.71 -13.15
CA GLU A 170 -23.33 -19.56 -11.76
C GLU A 170 -22.69 -20.85 -11.23
N ALA A 171 -21.99 -20.72 -10.09
CA ALA A 171 -21.47 -21.80 -9.24
C ALA A 171 -20.30 -22.62 -9.84
N LYS A 172 -19.36 -23.14 -9.05
CA LYS A 172 -19.43 -23.55 -7.63
C LYS A 172 -18.19 -23.16 -6.84
N GLY A 173 -18.34 -22.92 -5.54
CA GLY A 173 -17.20 -22.79 -4.62
C GLY A 173 -16.54 -24.14 -4.35
N VAL A 174 -15.22 -24.14 -4.18
CA VAL A 174 -14.43 -25.30 -3.73
C VAL A 174 -13.98 -25.06 -2.30
N ARG A 175 -14.49 -25.86 -1.36
CA ARG A 175 -14.17 -25.76 0.07
C ARG A 175 -12.92 -26.61 0.36
N PHE A 176 -11.75 -25.98 0.30
CA PHE A 176 -10.51 -26.63 0.74
C PHE A 176 -10.45 -26.79 2.27
N SER A 177 -9.65 -27.75 2.71
CA SER A 177 -9.70 -28.36 4.04
C SER A 177 -9.08 -27.52 5.16
N ASP A 178 -9.90 -27.15 6.15
CA ASP A 178 -9.50 -26.47 7.40
C ASP A 178 -8.71 -27.39 8.36
N LEU A 179 -7.46 -27.77 8.04
CA LEU A 179 -6.60 -28.60 8.93
C LEU A 179 -5.10 -28.19 8.91
N ASN A 180 -4.81 -26.92 9.25
CA ASN A 180 -3.45 -26.49 9.71
C ASN A 180 -3.43 -25.12 10.46
N SER A 181 -4.61 -24.58 10.80
CA SER A 181 -4.89 -23.13 10.83
C SER A 181 -4.44 -22.33 12.07
N THR A 182 -3.54 -22.86 12.91
CA THR A 182 -2.99 -22.13 14.08
C THR A 182 -1.57 -21.65 13.89
N GLU A 183 -0.67 -22.49 13.35
CA GLU A 183 0.77 -22.19 13.30
C GLU A 183 1.10 -21.34 12.06
N GLU A 184 0.61 -21.76 10.88
CA GLU A 184 0.57 -20.94 9.66
C GLU A 184 -0.09 -19.58 9.90
N ARG A 185 -1.14 -19.52 10.74
CA ARG A 185 -1.85 -18.27 11.05
C ARG A 185 -1.12 -17.38 12.05
N ILE A 186 -0.09 -17.88 12.72
CA ILE A 186 0.87 -17.09 13.49
C ILE A 186 2.00 -16.62 12.56
N GLU A 187 2.52 -17.47 11.68
CA GLU A 187 3.48 -17.10 10.62
C GLU A 187 2.93 -15.97 9.74
N LEU A 188 1.77 -16.17 9.10
CA LEU A 188 1.10 -15.17 8.27
C LEU A 188 0.92 -13.83 8.98
N LYS A 189 0.64 -13.83 10.30
CA LYS A 189 0.55 -12.58 11.08
C LYS A 189 1.91 -11.93 11.33
N LYS A 190 2.99 -12.70 11.53
CA LYS A 190 4.34 -12.12 11.57
C LYS A 190 4.67 -11.48 10.22
N ILE A 191 4.34 -12.17 9.14
CA ILE A 191 4.56 -11.74 7.75
C ILE A 191 3.76 -10.46 7.45
N GLU A 192 2.46 -10.41 7.76
CA GLU A 192 1.63 -9.19 7.67
C GLU A 192 2.25 -8.01 8.44
N ASN A 193 2.77 -8.24 9.65
CA ASN A 193 3.41 -7.19 10.45
C ASN A 193 4.76 -6.74 9.90
N PHE A 194 5.62 -7.65 9.44
CA PHE A 194 6.87 -7.33 8.75
C PHE A 194 6.63 -6.42 7.55
N LEU A 195 5.66 -6.80 6.72
CA LEU A 195 5.36 -6.13 5.47
C LEU A 195 4.63 -4.79 5.70
N ALA A 196 3.89 -4.65 6.81
CA ALA A 196 3.39 -3.36 7.31
C ALA A 196 4.51 -2.46 7.90
N CYS A 197 5.57 -3.03 8.47
CA CYS A 197 6.77 -2.28 8.87
C CYS A 197 7.60 -1.80 7.67
N ILE A 198 7.48 -2.46 6.51
CA ILE A 198 8.21 -2.12 5.27
C ILE A 198 7.49 -1.09 4.38
N ASP A 199 6.25 -0.67 4.68
CA ASP A 199 5.49 0.34 3.89
C ASP A 199 6.33 1.58 3.51
N ILE A 200 6.76 1.66 2.23
CA ILE A 200 7.55 2.74 1.61
C ILE A 200 6.67 3.93 1.21
#